data_AF-A0A257L0S9-F1
#
_entry.id   AF-A0A257L0S9-F1
#
_cell.length_a   1.000
_cell.length_b   1.000
_cell.length_c   1.000
_cell.angle_alpha   90.00
_cell.angle_beta   90.00
_cell.angle_gamma   90.00
#
_symmetry.space_group_name_H-M   'P 1'
#
loop_
_entity.id
_entity.type
_entity.pdbx_description
1 polymer ?
#
loop_
_entity_poly.entity_id
_entity_poly.type
_entity_poly.pdbx_seq_one_letter_code
_entity_poly.pdbx_strand_id
1 'polypeptide(L)'
;GYQRLVLHSVALVRGGQRIDKLDASRVKLLHREPQLERQMIDGRMTAALVLDDVRVGDRIDFAYSVIGDNPVFAGRFVDTDWTIGGLGPAALYRYRLLAPAARSIRHRAGDPAVQVSSTLRGDERETLFVRRLTPAFRFEPTAPGDATLKDQLQLSEFADWADVARWAEQLFASAAQPGPGVLERAQALRAAHADPAEQLRAALDLVQTEVRYFGTEIGANSHQPAPAEQVLRQRFGDCKDKVALLMALARALDLPAQPLLVSTRYQGGVQGMLPSPLAFDHAIAGVTLGGQVLWLDGTRSQQTGPAAGRQPVGLGHGLPARADTTALVALPGTTDALRIEAEDLFRFDQPMATGLTLESRETFHGDLAEMVRGARDGLSAADFSQQVAADHLRTYPGLATDGLATLTEVPGRNAVTVSQRYRWAEPWRFPQQRQLVMDFAMPTLIGALRLPDQNPRTLPLRIAYPGVYRQVLRFEFGEPVFAKPASQRNEDKHPAFQLALRIDGTTTSQRIEAELRQSADRIAPADWARHRDALIKVWPRLTNVLTLAALSTPQAEALRGRFVALDDDLRRGRLKA
;
A
#
# COMPACT_ATOMS: atom_id res chain seq x y z
N GLY A 1 -20.68 2.67 -28.39
CA GLY A 1 -20.60 2.01 -27.07
C GLY A 1 -21.46 0.76 -27.10
N TYR A 2 -21.19 -0.20 -26.23
CA TYR A 2 -21.96 -1.45 -26.12
C TYR A 2 -23.22 -1.29 -25.25
N GLN A 3 -23.47 -0.08 -24.72
CA GLN A 3 -24.61 0.25 -23.87
C GLN A 3 -25.38 1.47 -24.39
N ARG A 4 -26.67 1.51 -24.08
CA ARG A 4 -27.59 2.64 -24.32
C ARG A 4 -28.34 2.99 -23.04
N LEU A 5 -28.32 4.28 -22.66
CA LEU A 5 -29.16 4.81 -21.58
C LEU A 5 -30.55 5.19 -22.11
N VAL A 6 -31.60 4.79 -21.41
CA VAL A 6 -32.99 5.20 -21.64
C VAL A 6 -33.53 5.78 -20.35
N LEU A 7 -33.91 7.06 -20.35
CA LEU A 7 -34.58 7.71 -19.21
C LEU A 7 -36.09 7.51 -19.36
N HIS A 8 -36.73 6.86 -18.38
CA HIS A 8 -38.16 6.57 -18.42
C HIS A 8 -38.99 7.64 -17.73
N SER A 9 -38.53 8.13 -16.57
CA SER A 9 -39.17 9.24 -15.86
C SER A 9 -38.20 9.92 -14.90
N VAL A 10 -38.42 11.21 -14.67
CA VAL A 10 -37.80 11.98 -13.59
C VAL A 10 -38.87 12.94 -13.08
N ALA A 11 -39.20 12.90 -11.79
CA ALA A 11 -40.28 13.68 -11.22
C ALA A 11 -39.97 14.15 -9.81
N LEU A 12 -40.55 15.29 -9.43
CA LEU A 12 -40.67 15.72 -8.04
C LEU A 12 -42.04 15.31 -7.50
N VAL A 13 -42.08 14.84 -6.27
CA VAL A 13 -43.33 14.59 -5.55
C VAL A 13 -43.43 15.56 -4.38
N ARG A 14 -44.39 16.49 -4.46
CA ARG A 14 -44.65 17.55 -3.47
C ARG A 14 -46.08 17.47 -2.98
N GLY A 15 -46.30 17.31 -1.68
CA GLY A 15 -47.66 17.23 -1.11
C GLY A 15 -48.52 16.13 -1.75
N GLY A 16 -47.92 15.03 -2.20
CA GLY A 16 -48.61 13.95 -2.93
C GLY A 16 -48.78 14.18 -4.43
N GLN A 17 -48.55 15.39 -4.94
CA GLN A 17 -48.60 15.68 -6.37
C GLN A 17 -47.28 15.30 -7.06
N ARG A 18 -47.36 14.53 -8.15
CA ARG A 18 -46.22 14.23 -9.03
C ARG A 18 -46.09 15.32 -10.09
N ILE A 19 -44.91 15.93 -10.16
CA ILE A 19 -44.54 16.99 -11.10
C ILE A 19 -43.47 16.41 -12.01
N ASP A 20 -43.78 16.25 -13.29
CA ASP A 20 -42.81 15.76 -14.28
C ASP A 20 -41.67 16.78 -14.45
N LYS A 21 -40.44 16.26 -14.46
CA LYS A 21 -39.20 17.02 -14.63
C LYS A 21 -38.31 16.44 -15.73
N LEU A 22 -38.75 15.39 -16.44
CA LEU A 22 -37.98 14.82 -17.53
C LEU A 22 -38.12 15.69 -18.79
N ASP A 23 -37.11 16.51 -19.02
CA ASP A 23 -36.94 17.26 -20.26
C ASP A 23 -35.61 16.84 -20.89
N ALA A 24 -35.69 16.13 -22.02
CA ALA A 24 -34.53 15.62 -22.73
C ALA A 24 -33.56 16.74 -23.16
N SER A 25 -34.06 17.95 -23.44
CA SER A 25 -33.21 19.10 -23.83
C SER A 25 -32.33 19.60 -22.68
N ARG A 26 -32.71 19.30 -21.44
CA ARG A 26 -31.97 19.65 -20.22
C ARG A 26 -30.99 18.55 -19.77
N VAL A 27 -31.05 17.36 -20.37
CA VAL A 27 -30.12 16.26 -20.06
C VAL A 27 -28.80 16.52 -20.77
N LYS A 28 -27.75 16.76 -19.99
CA LYS A 28 -26.40 16.94 -20.51
C LYS A 28 -25.64 15.62 -20.44
N LEU A 29 -25.18 15.13 -21.58
CA LEU A 29 -24.22 14.04 -21.61
C LEU A 29 -22.81 14.62 -21.47
N LEU A 30 -22.15 14.23 -20.39
CA LEU A 30 -20.81 14.65 -20.04
C LEU A 30 -19.86 13.48 -20.24
N HIS A 31 -18.82 13.70 -21.04
CA HIS A 31 -17.66 12.83 -21.09
C HIS A 31 -16.84 13.13 -19.84
N ARG A 32 -16.99 12.28 -18.82
CA ARG A 32 -16.26 12.43 -17.57
C ARG A 32 -15.26 11.28 -17.55
N GLU A 33 -13.98 11.62 -17.66
CA GLU A 33 -12.86 10.68 -17.58
C GLU A 33 -12.19 10.86 -16.20
N PRO A 34 -12.79 10.35 -15.10
CA PRO A 34 -12.28 10.59 -13.74
C PRO A 34 -10.93 9.93 -13.48
N GLN A 35 -10.41 9.18 -14.45
CA GLN A 35 -9.13 8.49 -14.38
C GLN A 35 -8.09 9.08 -15.34
N LEU A 36 -8.37 10.22 -15.99
CA LEU A 36 -7.47 10.82 -16.96
C LEU A 36 -6.18 11.33 -16.31
N GLU A 37 -6.26 11.88 -15.10
CA GLU A 37 -5.10 12.27 -14.29
C GLU A 37 -4.24 11.04 -13.90
N ARG A 38 -4.83 9.84 -13.94
CA ARG A 38 -4.16 8.55 -13.77
C ARG A 38 -3.78 7.91 -15.12
N GLN A 39 -3.81 8.69 -16.20
CA GLN A 39 -3.46 8.26 -17.56
C GLN A 39 -4.36 7.13 -18.10
N MET A 40 -5.63 7.09 -17.70
CA MET A 40 -6.58 6.08 -18.17
C MET A 40 -7.85 6.75 -18.73
N ILE A 41 -8.31 6.23 -19.86
CA ILE A 41 -9.60 6.58 -20.48
C ILE A 41 -10.49 5.34 -20.38
N ASP A 42 -11.62 5.46 -19.69
CA ASP A 42 -12.58 4.36 -19.50
C ASP A 42 -13.86 4.53 -20.35
N GLY A 43 -14.01 5.69 -20.99
CA GLY A 43 -15.12 5.98 -21.89
C GLY A 43 -16.47 6.09 -21.17
N ARG A 44 -16.46 6.31 -19.84
CA ARG A 44 -17.68 6.50 -19.07
C ARG A 44 -18.40 7.79 -19.46
N MET A 45 -19.70 7.66 -19.65
CA MET A 45 -20.60 8.77 -19.92
C MET A 45 -21.42 9.08 -18.66
N THR A 46 -21.52 10.35 -18.30
CA THR A 46 -22.41 10.82 -17.23
C THR A 46 -23.60 11.56 -17.86
N ALA A 47 -24.82 11.10 -17.61
CA ALA A 47 -26.02 11.87 -17.92
C ALA A 47 -26.38 12.75 -16.71
N ALA A 48 -26.31 14.07 -16.87
CA ALA A 48 -26.58 15.04 -15.83
C ALA A 48 -27.88 15.80 -16.12
N LEU A 49 -28.82 15.77 -15.17
CA LEU A 49 -30.05 16.54 -15.19
C LEU A 49 -30.17 17.32 -13.88
N VAL A 50 -30.19 18.65 -13.97
CA VAL A 50 -30.38 19.53 -12.80
C VAL A 50 -31.86 19.82 -12.65
N LEU A 51 -32.43 19.46 -11.50
CA LEU A 51 -33.83 19.72 -11.15
C LEU A 51 -33.96 21.13 -10.54
N ASP A 52 -34.90 21.90 -11.06
CA ASP A 52 -35.27 23.23 -10.60
C ASP A 52 -36.43 23.18 -9.59
N ASP A 53 -36.49 24.16 -8.68
CA ASP A 53 -37.50 24.28 -7.63
C ASP A 53 -37.62 23.01 -6.75
N VAL A 54 -36.50 22.42 -6.33
CA VAL A 54 -36.51 21.36 -5.30
C VAL A 54 -36.55 22.00 -3.91
N ARG A 55 -37.53 21.63 -3.09
CA ARG A 55 -37.77 22.18 -1.75
C ARG A 55 -37.60 21.11 -0.66
N VAL A 56 -37.37 21.55 0.57
CA VAL A 56 -37.34 20.66 1.74
C VAL A 56 -38.68 19.90 1.84
N GLY A 57 -38.60 18.57 1.93
CA GLY A 57 -39.75 17.68 1.98
C GLY A 57 -40.20 17.13 0.62
N ASP A 58 -39.68 17.64 -0.49
CA ASP A 58 -39.91 17.03 -1.80
C ASP A 58 -39.21 15.66 -1.91
N ARG A 59 -39.83 14.73 -2.63
CA ARG A 59 -39.22 13.44 -3.00
C ARG A 59 -38.88 13.43 -4.48
N ILE A 60 -37.64 13.08 -4.82
CA ILE A 60 -37.21 12.84 -6.20
C ILE A 60 -37.50 11.38 -6.55
N ASP A 61 -38.20 11.16 -7.65
CA ASP A 61 -38.48 9.84 -8.22
C ASP A 61 -37.95 9.79 -9.65
N PHE A 62 -37.18 8.75 -9.97
CA PHE A 62 -36.61 8.60 -11.30
C PHE A 62 -36.44 7.13 -11.66
N ALA A 63 -36.55 6.83 -12.95
CA ALA A 63 -36.38 5.49 -13.49
C ALA A 63 -35.65 5.56 -14.84
N TYR A 64 -34.70 4.65 -15.03
CA TYR A 64 -33.93 4.54 -16.27
C TYR A 64 -33.52 3.10 -16.52
N SER A 65 -33.07 2.81 -17.74
CA SER A 65 -32.44 1.54 -18.11
C SER A 65 -31.10 1.81 -18.78
N VAL A 66 -30.10 0.99 -18.46
CA VAL A 66 -28.89 0.84 -19.25
C VAL A 66 -29.01 -0.49 -19.97
N ILE A 67 -29.04 -0.46 -21.30
CA ILE A 67 -29.31 -1.63 -22.14
C ILE A 67 -28.04 -1.97 -22.90
N GLY A 68 -27.55 -3.20 -22.73
CA GLY A 68 -26.42 -3.75 -23.47
C GLY A 68 -25.35 -4.33 -22.56
N ASP A 69 -24.55 -5.22 -23.12
CA ASP A 69 -23.59 -6.05 -22.40
C ASP A 69 -22.19 -5.88 -22.96
N ASN A 70 -21.17 -6.01 -22.11
CA ASN A 70 -19.80 -5.94 -22.56
C ASN A 70 -19.44 -7.23 -23.33
N PRO A 71 -19.07 -7.16 -24.61
CA PRO A 71 -18.80 -8.35 -25.43
C PRO A 71 -17.63 -9.19 -24.92
N VAL A 72 -16.76 -8.62 -24.06
CA VAL A 72 -15.60 -9.33 -23.49
C VAL A 72 -15.98 -10.55 -22.66
N PHE A 73 -17.21 -10.59 -22.12
CA PHE A 73 -17.71 -11.73 -21.34
C PHE A 73 -18.33 -12.83 -22.20
N ALA A 74 -18.32 -12.69 -23.53
CA ALA A 74 -18.82 -13.67 -24.50
C ALA A 74 -20.27 -14.10 -24.22
N GLY A 75 -21.14 -13.13 -23.90
CA GLY A 75 -22.55 -13.36 -23.61
C GLY A 75 -22.84 -13.85 -22.18
N ARG A 76 -21.81 -14.12 -21.36
CA ARG A 76 -22.00 -14.46 -19.94
C ARG A 76 -22.36 -13.24 -19.10
N PHE A 77 -23.29 -13.42 -18.17
CA PHE A 77 -23.72 -12.40 -17.24
C PHE A 77 -22.84 -12.40 -15.99
N VAL A 78 -22.28 -11.22 -15.68
CA VAL A 78 -21.57 -10.94 -14.44
C VAL A 78 -22.00 -9.55 -13.96
N ASP A 79 -22.24 -9.42 -12.66
CA ASP A 79 -22.65 -8.15 -12.08
C ASP A 79 -22.26 -8.08 -10.60
N THR A 80 -22.13 -6.86 -10.08
CA THR A 80 -21.93 -6.61 -8.65
C THR A 80 -22.65 -5.33 -8.27
N ASP A 81 -23.45 -5.41 -7.21
CA ASP A 81 -24.24 -4.29 -6.71
C ASP A 81 -24.10 -4.13 -5.19
N TRP A 82 -24.38 -2.92 -4.70
CA TRP A 82 -24.33 -2.59 -3.28
C TRP A 82 -25.70 -2.77 -2.64
N THR A 83 -25.75 -3.61 -1.62
CA THR A 83 -26.93 -3.85 -0.80
C THR A 83 -27.06 -2.85 0.35
N ILE A 84 -26.40 -1.70 0.25
CA ILE A 84 -26.34 -0.61 1.24
C ILE A 84 -26.55 0.75 0.57
N GLY A 85 -27.03 1.75 1.33
CA GLY A 85 -27.38 3.05 0.78
C GLY A 85 -26.19 4.01 0.70
N GLY A 86 -25.87 4.50 -0.51
CA GLY A 86 -24.80 5.47 -0.73
C GLY A 86 -25.17 6.93 -0.42
N LEU A 87 -26.46 7.27 -0.43
CA LEU A 87 -26.97 8.63 -0.15
C LEU A 87 -27.51 8.80 1.29
N GLY A 88 -27.44 7.74 2.09
CA GLY A 88 -28.07 7.65 3.41
C GLY A 88 -28.76 6.30 3.61
N PRO A 89 -29.43 6.11 4.76
CA PRO A 89 -30.21 4.90 5.00
C PRO A 89 -31.37 4.83 4.01
N ALA A 90 -31.68 3.63 3.53
CA ALA A 90 -32.78 3.38 2.60
C ALA A 90 -33.82 2.45 3.22
N ALA A 91 -35.10 2.75 3.01
CA ALA A 91 -36.17 1.90 3.53
C ALA A 91 -36.17 0.50 2.88
N LEU A 92 -35.79 0.41 1.61
CA LEU A 92 -35.84 -0.80 0.80
C LEU A 92 -34.73 -0.78 -0.25
N TYR A 93 -33.95 -1.85 -0.29
CA TYR A 93 -33.15 -2.27 -1.45
C TYR A 93 -33.83 -3.48 -2.10
N ARG A 94 -33.97 -3.45 -3.43
CA ARG A 94 -34.58 -4.52 -4.20
C ARG A 94 -33.83 -4.71 -5.51
N TYR A 95 -33.20 -5.87 -5.68
CA TYR A 95 -32.62 -6.31 -6.95
C TYR A 95 -33.44 -7.47 -7.50
N ARG A 96 -33.81 -7.39 -8.78
CA ARG A 96 -34.62 -8.40 -9.47
C ARG A 96 -33.86 -8.89 -10.69
N LEU A 97 -33.40 -10.14 -10.63
CA LEU A 97 -32.76 -10.83 -11.76
C LEU A 97 -33.82 -11.61 -12.53
N LEU A 98 -33.99 -11.29 -13.80
CA LEU A 98 -34.83 -12.01 -14.75
C LEU A 98 -33.93 -12.63 -15.81
N ALA A 99 -33.96 -13.95 -15.96
CA ALA A 99 -33.14 -14.65 -16.94
C ALA A 99 -33.84 -15.92 -17.44
N PRO A 100 -33.58 -16.37 -18.68
CA PRO A 100 -34.02 -17.70 -19.12
C PRO A 100 -33.59 -18.77 -18.12
N ALA A 101 -34.49 -19.68 -17.78
CA ALA A 101 -34.29 -20.68 -16.73
C ALA A 101 -33.15 -21.67 -17.02
N ALA A 102 -32.74 -21.78 -18.28
CA ALA A 102 -31.59 -22.56 -18.73
C ALA A 102 -30.23 -21.92 -18.40
N ARG A 103 -30.20 -20.61 -18.10
CA ARG A 103 -28.97 -19.90 -17.71
C ARG A 103 -28.63 -20.19 -16.25
N SER A 104 -27.38 -20.54 -15.99
CA SER A 104 -26.89 -20.84 -14.65
C SER A 104 -26.20 -19.61 -14.04
N ILE A 105 -26.99 -18.69 -13.49
CA ILE A 105 -26.48 -17.48 -12.82
C ILE A 105 -26.38 -17.75 -11.33
N ARG A 106 -25.14 -17.82 -10.84
CA ARG A 106 -24.86 -17.98 -9.41
C ARG A 106 -24.88 -16.63 -8.73
N HIS A 107 -25.20 -16.62 -7.44
CA HIS A 107 -25.24 -15.40 -6.66
C HIS A 107 -24.58 -15.57 -5.30
N ARG A 108 -24.06 -14.46 -4.77
CA ARG A 108 -23.62 -14.34 -3.38
C ARG A 108 -24.20 -13.05 -2.82
N ALA A 109 -25.01 -13.17 -1.76
CA ALA A 109 -25.40 -12.06 -0.91
C ALA A 109 -24.71 -12.26 0.45
N GLY A 110 -23.76 -11.38 0.78
CA GLY A 110 -22.89 -11.58 1.94
C GLY A 110 -23.54 -11.29 3.29
N ASP A 111 -24.55 -10.41 3.31
CA ASP A 111 -25.27 -10.03 4.52
C ASP A 111 -26.55 -10.87 4.67
N PRO A 112 -26.77 -11.56 5.80
CA PRO A 112 -27.95 -12.39 6.02
C PRO A 112 -29.27 -11.59 6.06
N ALA A 113 -29.22 -10.26 6.20
CA ALA A 113 -30.40 -9.40 6.09
C ALA A 113 -30.94 -9.29 4.66
N VAL A 114 -30.19 -9.76 3.66
CA VAL A 114 -30.64 -9.85 2.27
C VAL A 114 -31.42 -11.15 2.08
N GLN A 115 -32.74 -11.02 2.00
CA GLN A 115 -33.63 -12.14 1.70
C GLN A 115 -33.56 -12.47 0.21
N VAL A 116 -33.40 -13.76 -0.11
CA VAL A 116 -33.33 -14.26 -1.48
C VAL A 116 -34.47 -15.23 -1.74
N SER A 117 -35.18 -15.04 -2.84
CA SER A 117 -36.22 -15.97 -3.32
C SER A 117 -36.10 -16.17 -4.82
N SER A 118 -36.35 -17.39 -5.30
CA SER A 118 -36.37 -17.69 -6.73
C SER A 118 -37.72 -18.30 -7.13
N THR A 119 -38.25 -17.92 -8.28
CA THR A 119 -39.52 -18.43 -8.81
C THR A 119 -39.39 -18.61 -10.31
N LEU A 120 -39.84 -19.77 -10.81
CA LEU A 120 -39.95 -20.03 -12.24
C LEU A 120 -41.28 -19.47 -12.75
N ARG A 121 -41.24 -18.70 -13.84
CA ARG A 121 -42.41 -18.14 -14.53
C ARG A 121 -42.30 -18.47 -16.01
N GLY A 122 -42.91 -19.58 -16.41
CA GLY A 122 -42.73 -20.12 -17.75
C GLY A 122 -41.28 -20.59 -17.96
N ASP A 123 -40.62 -20.04 -18.97
CA ASP A 123 -39.22 -20.29 -19.31
C ASP A 123 -38.25 -19.29 -18.65
N GLU A 124 -38.75 -18.31 -17.89
CA GLU A 124 -37.94 -17.32 -17.18
C GLU A 124 -37.83 -17.66 -15.69
N ARG A 125 -36.62 -17.54 -15.13
CA ARG A 125 -36.37 -17.57 -13.70
C ARG A 125 -36.27 -16.15 -13.18
N GLU A 126 -37.14 -15.81 -12.24
CA GLU A 126 -37.04 -14.61 -11.43
C GLU A 126 -36.29 -14.95 -10.14
N THR A 127 -35.19 -14.25 -9.86
CA THR A 127 -34.53 -14.27 -8.56
C THR A 127 -34.59 -12.88 -7.95
N LEU A 128 -35.13 -12.78 -6.75
CA LEU A 128 -35.37 -11.53 -6.04
C LEU A 128 -34.49 -11.46 -4.79
N PHE A 129 -33.78 -10.33 -4.65
CA PHE A 129 -32.99 -9.97 -3.48
C PHE A 129 -33.64 -8.77 -2.82
N VAL A 130 -33.97 -8.88 -1.54
CA VAL A 130 -34.65 -7.82 -0.77
C VAL A 130 -33.92 -7.57 0.53
N ARG A 131 -33.60 -6.30 0.80
CA ARG A 131 -33.14 -5.84 2.11
C ARG A 131 -34.01 -4.67 2.54
N ARG A 132 -34.53 -4.74 3.77
CA ARG A 132 -35.30 -3.66 4.40
C ARG A 132 -34.42 -2.95 5.43
N LEU A 133 -34.73 -1.68 5.70
CA LEU A 133 -33.97 -0.87 6.67
C LEU A 133 -32.47 -0.89 6.36
N THR A 134 -32.15 -0.67 5.09
CA THR A 134 -30.80 -0.71 4.55
C THR A 134 -29.96 0.40 5.17
N PRO A 135 -28.83 0.08 5.82
CA PRO A 135 -28.00 1.09 6.47
C PRO A 135 -27.30 1.98 5.44
N ALA A 136 -26.91 3.17 5.88
CA ALA A 136 -26.01 4.03 5.12
C ALA A 136 -24.61 3.42 5.06
N PHE A 137 -23.96 3.50 3.91
CA PHE A 137 -22.54 3.18 3.80
C PHE A 137 -21.73 4.12 4.68
N ARG A 138 -20.85 3.55 5.51
CA ARG A 138 -19.91 4.30 6.35
C ARG A 138 -18.51 4.05 5.83
N PHE A 139 -17.91 5.10 5.27
CA PHE A 139 -16.51 5.07 4.91
C PHE A 139 -15.66 5.22 6.17
N GLU A 140 -14.90 4.18 6.51
CA GLU A 140 -13.82 4.29 7.50
C GLU A 140 -12.49 4.33 6.76
N PRO A 141 -11.70 5.42 6.89
CA PRO A 141 -10.39 5.52 6.28
C PRO A 141 -9.55 4.30 6.63
N THR A 142 -8.73 3.84 5.67
CA THR A 142 -7.80 2.70 5.82
C THR A 142 -8.44 1.34 6.12
N ALA A 143 -9.77 1.20 6.01
CA ALA A 143 -10.38 -0.13 6.02
C ALA A 143 -9.92 -0.96 4.80
N PRO A 144 -9.64 -2.27 4.95
CA PRO A 144 -9.30 -3.11 3.81
C PRO A 144 -10.52 -3.26 2.90
N GLY A 145 -10.31 -3.36 1.59
CA GLY A 145 -11.41 -3.34 0.61
C GLY A 145 -12.39 -4.50 0.78
N ASP A 146 -11.91 -5.64 1.27
CA ASP A 146 -12.70 -6.84 1.53
C ASP A 146 -13.67 -6.71 2.71
N ALA A 147 -13.49 -5.72 3.60
CA ALA A 147 -14.41 -5.43 4.70
C ALA A 147 -15.82 -5.08 4.21
N THR A 148 -15.94 -4.68 2.94
CA THR A 148 -17.20 -4.32 2.29
C THR A 148 -17.85 -5.45 1.50
N LEU A 149 -17.23 -6.64 1.41
CA LEU A 149 -17.77 -7.76 0.63
C LEU A 149 -19.10 -8.29 1.17
N LYS A 150 -19.36 -8.12 2.47
CA LYS A 150 -20.66 -8.48 3.07
C LYS A 150 -21.81 -7.65 2.46
N ASP A 151 -21.52 -6.41 2.09
CA ASP A 151 -22.50 -5.46 1.59
C ASP A 151 -22.70 -5.56 0.07
N GLN A 152 -22.00 -6.47 -0.61
CA GLN A 152 -22.10 -6.67 -2.04
C GLN A 152 -23.00 -7.86 -2.39
N LEU A 153 -23.91 -7.65 -3.34
CA LEU A 153 -24.54 -8.69 -4.14
C LEU A 153 -23.62 -8.97 -5.33
N GLN A 154 -23.23 -10.22 -5.52
CA GLN A 154 -22.40 -10.65 -6.66
C GLN A 154 -23.17 -11.66 -7.48
N LEU A 155 -23.12 -11.53 -8.80
CA LEU A 155 -23.79 -12.39 -9.77
C LEU A 155 -22.78 -12.85 -10.82
N SER A 156 -22.78 -14.14 -11.18
CA SER A 156 -21.83 -14.68 -12.15
C SER A 156 -22.32 -15.98 -12.79
N GLU A 157 -22.20 -16.06 -14.12
CA GLU A 157 -22.35 -17.31 -14.87
C GLU A 157 -21.07 -18.13 -15.02
N PHE A 158 -19.93 -17.60 -14.57
CA PHE A 158 -18.72 -18.42 -14.49
C PHE A 158 -18.95 -19.51 -13.47
N ALA A 159 -18.54 -20.76 -13.77
CA ALA A 159 -18.85 -21.94 -12.96
C ALA A 159 -17.85 -22.20 -11.82
N ASP A 160 -16.64 -21.66 -11.88
CA ASP A 160 -15.59 -21.78 -10.87
C ASP A 160 -14.41 -20.88 -11.26
N TRP A 161 -13.35 -20.89 -10.47
CA TRP A 161 -12.12 -20.17 -10.80
C TRP A 161 -11.42 -20.74 -12.04
N ALA A 162 -11.60 -22.04 -12.35
CA ALA A 162 -11.05 -22.64 -13.57
C ALA A 162 -11.70 -22.06 -14.84
N ASP A 163 -13.00 -21.79 -14.79
CA ASP A 163 -13.74 -21.16 -15.88
C ASP A 163 -13.32 -19.70 -16.10
N VAL A 164 -13.05 -18.97 -15.02
CA VAL A 164 -12.47 -17.61 -15.09
C VAL A 164 -11.05 -17.68 -15.68
N ALA A 165 -10.24 -18.66 -15.26
CA ALA A 165 -8.88 -18.83 -15.75
C ALA A 165 -8.83 -19.14 -17.25
N ARG A 166 -9.67 -20.05 -17.75
CA ARG A 166 -9.78 -20.36 -19.20
C ARG A 166 -10.23 -19.15 -20.02
N TRP A 167 -11.19 -18.39 -19.51
CA TRP A 167 -11.61 -17.15 -20.16
C TRP A 167 -10.46 -16.14 -20.25
N ALA A 168 -9.75 -15.93 -19.15
CA ALA A 168 -8.62 -15.01 -19.11
C ALA A 168 -7.48 -15.49 -20.04
N GLU A 169 -7.17 -16.79 -20.02
CA GLU A 169 -6.16 -17.38 -20.90
C GLU A 169 -6.46 -17.07 -22.38
N GLN A 170 -7.72 -17.23 -22.80
CA GLN A 170 -8.14 -16.92 -24.17
C GLN A 170 -7.90 -15.46 -24.54
N LEU A 171 -8.12 -14.51 -23.62
CA LEU A 171 -7.87 -13.09 -23.87
C LEU A 171 -6.38 -12.79 -24.09
N PHE A 172 -5.49 -13.45 -23.33
CA PHE A 172 -4.04 -13.25 -23.44
C PHE A 172 -3.38 -14.10 -24.54
N ALA A 173 -4.01 -15.19 -24.99
CA ALA A 173 -3.38 -16.20 -25.86
C ALA A 173 -2.83 -15.61 -27.17
N SER A 174 -3.56 -14.70 -27.81
CA SER A 174 -3.12 -14.02 -29.03
C SER A 174 -2.25 -12.79 -28.75
N ALA A 175 -2.58 -12.03 -27.70
CA ALA A 175 -1.88 -10.80 -27.37
C ALA A 175 -0.44 -11.01 -26.91
N ALA A 176 -0.15 -12.13 -26.25
CA ALA A 176 1.18 -12.47 -25.73
C ALA A 176 2.05 -13.27 -26.72
N GLN A 177 1.66 -13.37 -28.00
CA GLN A 177 2.51 -13.99 -29.03
C GLN A 177 3.64 -13.04 -29.45
N PRO A 178 4.89 -13.52 -29.53
CA PRO A 178 6.01 -12.68 -29.95
C PRO A 178 5.93 -12.38 -31.46
N GLY A 179 5.72 -11.11 -31.80
CA GLY A 179 5.86 -10.60 -33.17
C GLY A 179 7.32 -10.30 -33.55
N PRO A 180 7.57 -9.85 -34.80
CA PRO A 180 8.93 -9.59 -35.28
C PRO A 180 9.74 -8.63 -34.41
N GLY A 181 9.16 -7.51 -33.96
CA GLY A 181 9.86 -6.55 -33.10
C GLY A 181 10.13 -7.09 -31.70
N VAL A 182 9.21 -7.90 -31.15
CA VAL A 182 9.42 -8.59 -29.87
C VAL A 182 10.58 -9.59 -29.98
N LEU A 183 10.63 -10.37 -31.07
CA LEU A 183 11.70 -11.34 -31.33
C LEU A 183 13.06 -10.65 -31.48
N GLU A 184 13.13 -9.57 -32.24
CA GLU A 184 14.36 -8.76 -32.40
C GLU A 184 14.85 -8.25 -31.04
N ARG A 185 13.93 -7.72 -30.22
CA ARG A 185 14.29 -7.20 -28.90
C ARG A 185 14.75 -8.30 -27.96
N ALA A 186 14.10 -9.47 -27.97
CA ALA A 186 14.52 -10.64 -27.20
C ALA A 186 15.92 -11.14 -27.62
N GLN A 187 16.22 -11.15 -28.93
CA GLN A 187 17.56 -11.49 -29.44
C GLN A 187 18.62 -10.51 -28.95
N ALA A 188 18.34 -9.21 -28.96
CA ALA A 188 19.24 -8.19 -28.41
C ALA A 188 19.50 -8.40 -26.90
N LEU A 189 18.46 -8.72 -26.12
CA LEU A 189 18.60 -9.02 -24.69
C LEU A 189 19.45 -10.28 -24.46
N ARG A 190 19.24 -11.33 -25.25
CA ARG A 190 20.03 -12.57 -25.21
C ARG A 190 21.51 -12.34 -25.57
N ALA A 191 21.78 -11.46 -26.55
CA ALA A 191 23.15 -11.12 -26.93
C ALA A 191 23.87 -10.30 -25.84
N ALA A 192 23.14 -9.44 -25.12
CA ALA A 192 23.68 -8.60 -24.06
C ALA A 192 23.89 -9.34 -22.73
N HIS A 193 23.12 -10.40 -22.47
CA HIS A 193 23.12 -11.11 -21.19
C HIS A 193 23.16 -12.63 -21.38
N ALA A 194 24.20 -13.27 -20.86
CA ALA A 194 24.34 -14.74 -20.94
C ALA A 194 23.41 -15.49 -19.97
N ASP A 195 23.17 -14.93 -18.79
CA ASP A 195 22.33 -15.54 -17.74
C ASP A 195 20.84 -15.29 -18.03
N PRO A 196 19.97 -16.33 -18.10
CA PRO A 196 18.52 -16.17 -18.22
C PRO A 196 17.89 -15.29 -17.13
N ALA A 197 18.46 -15.26 -15.92
CA ALA A 197 17.97 -14.38 -14.85
C ALA A 197 18.19 -12.90 -15.19
N GLU A 198 19.33 -12.56 -15.79
CA GLU A 198 19.64 -11.21 -16.26
C GLU A 198 18.85 -10.84 -17.52
N GLN A 199 18.62 -11.80 -18.42
CA GLN A 199 17.72 -11.60 -19.56
C GLN A 199 16.30 -11.26 -19.11
N LEU A 200 15.76 -11.99 -18.12
CA LEU A 200 14.44 -11.72 -17.55
C LEU A 200 14.39 -10.38 -16.83
N ARG A 201 15.41 -10.04 -16.03
CA ARG A 201 15.52 -8.73 -15.38
C ARG A 201 15.51 -7.61 -16.42
N ALA A 202 16.30 -7.73 -17.49
CA ALA A 202 16.37 -6.71 -18.54
C ALA A 202 15.06 -6.61 -19.36
N ALA A 203 14.36 -7.72 -19.59
CA ALA A 203 13.03 -7.71 -20.18
C ALA A 203 12.01 -7.00 -19.28
N LEU A 204 12.06 -7.23 -17.96
CA LEU A 204 11.23 -6.52 -17.00
C LEU A 204 11.55 -5.01 -16.99
N ASP A 205 12.84 -4.65 -16.93
CA ASP A 205 13.30 -3.25 -16.97
C ASP A 205 12.79 -2.52 -18.23
N LEU A 206 12.89 -3.17 -19.40
CA LEU A 206 12.36 -2.63 -20.65
C LEU A 206 10.86 -2.31 -20.53
N VAL A 207 10.06 -3.26 -20.06
CA VAL A 207 8.61 -3.07 -19.94
C VAL A 207 8.30 -1.97 -18.93
N GLN A 208 9.02 -1.91 -17.81
CA GLN A 208 8.78 -0.93 -16.76
C GLN A 208 9.21 0.49 -17.16
N THR A 209 10.31 0.64 -17.89
CA THR A 209 10.94 1.94 -18.15
C THR A 209 10.71 2.48 -19.56
N GLU A 210 10.55 1.62 -20.58
CA GLU A 210 10.36 2.04 -21.97
C GLU A 210 8.89 2.04 -22.42
N VAL A 211 7.95 1.60 -21.57
CA VAL A 211 6.51 1.57 -21.88
C VAL A 211 5.73 2.36 -20.83
N ARG A 212 5.16 3.50 -21.23
CA ARG A 212 4.38 4.36 -20.34
C ARG A 212 3.05 3.71 -19.98
N TYR A 213 2.62 3.85 -18.72
CA TYR A 213 1.29 3.43 -18.35
C TYR A 213 0.25 4.35 -19.00
N PHE A 214 -0.58 3.82 -19.88
CA PHE A 214 -1.72 4.55 -20.44
C PHE A 214 -2.81 3.57 -20.86
N GLY A 215 -3.95 3.61 -20.16
CA GLY A 215 -5.05 2.67 -20.35
C GLY A 215 -6.15 3.19 -21.26
N THR A 216 -6.64 2.31 -22.15
CA THR A 216 -7.82 2.56 -22.99
C THR A 216 -8.85 1.46 -22.76
N GLU A 217 -9.66 1.60 -21.71
CA GLU A 217 -10.54 0.55 -21.20
C GLU A 217 -11.95 0.56 -21.82
N ILE A 218 -12.03 0.88 -23.12
CA ILE A 218 -13.31 1.03 -23.81
C ILE A 218 -13.74 -0.32 -24.41
N GLY A 219 -14.93 -0.78 -24.02
CA GLY A 219 -15.53 -1.99 -24.59
C GLY A 219 -14.72 -3.25 -24.25
N ALA A 220 -14.33 -4.02 -25.27
CA ALA A 220 -13.56 -5.24 -25.08
C ALA A 220 -12.21 -4.98 -24.40
N ASN A 221 -11.60 -3.82 -24.65
CA ASN A 221 -10.32 -3.42 -24.06
C ASN A 221 -10.39 -3.15 -22.56
N SER A 222 -11.58 -3.23 -21.94
CA SER A 222 -11.69 -3.27 -20.48
C SER A 222 -10.94 -4.47 -19.87
N HIS A 223 -10.90 -5.62 -20.57
CA HIS A 223 -10.20 -6.83 -20.09
C HIS A 223 -9.32 -7.49 -21.15
N GLN A 224 -9.58 -7.25 -22.45
CA GLN A 224 -8.78 -7.81 -23.53
C GLN A 224 -7.48 -6.98 -23.72
N PRO A 225 -6.29 -7.60 -23.61
CA PRO A 225 -5.02 -6.91 -23.84
C PRO A 225 -4.79 -6.57 -25.32
N ALA A 226 -4.09 -5.47 -25.58
CA ALA A 226 -3.53 -5.16 -26.87
C ALA A 226 -2.37 -6.12 -27.23
N PRO A 227 -2.14 -6.41 -28.52
CA PRO A 227 -1.02 -7.26 -28.94
C PRO A 227 0.35 -6.73 -28.51
N ALA A 228 1.23 -7.59 -28.03
CA ALA A 228 2.58 -7.24 -27.58
C ALA A 228 3.38 -6.43 -28.61
N GLU A 229 3.28 -6.81 -29.90
CA GLU A 229 3.91 -6.09 -31.00
C GLU A 229 3.41 -4.63 -31.12
N GLN A 230 2.12 -4.42 -30.88
CA GLN A 230 1.54 -3.08 -30.85
C GLN A 230 2.03 -2.30 -29.62
N VAL A 231 2.02 -2.90 -28.43
CA VAL A 231 2.48 -2.26 -27.19
C VAL A 231 3.94 -1.83 -27.31
N LEU A 232 4.80 -2.71 -27.83
CA LEU A 232 6.21 -2.42 -28.06
C LEU A 232 6.40 -1.27 -29.06
N ARG A 233 5.64 -1.24 -30.16
CA ARG A 233 5.73 -0.18 -31.16
C ARG A 233 5.23 1.17 -30.62
N GLN A 234 4.10 1.18 -29.90
CA GLN A 234 3.45 2.41 -29.45
C GLN A 234 4.03 2.96 -28.14
N ARG A 235 4.77 2.15 -27.38
CA ARG A 235 5.45 2.52 -26.11
C ARG A 235 4.49 2.99 -25.00
N PHE A 236 3.24 2.53 -25.04
CA PHE A 236 2.30 2.67 -23.94
C PHE A 236 1.31 1.51 -23.85
N GLY A 237 0.72 1.32 -22.66
CA GLY A 237 -0.35 0.35 -22.39
C GLY A 237 -0.72 0.34 -20.91
N ASP A 238 -1.85 -0.27 -20.55
CA ASP A 238 -2.23 -0.51 -19.14
C ASP A 238 -1.70 -1.85 -18.61
N CYS A 239 -2.25 -2.34 -17.50
CA CYS A 239 -1.72 -3.51 -16.80
C CYS A 239 -1.68 -4.77 -17.67
N LYS A 240 -2.79 -5.12 -18.32
CA LYS A 240 -2.89 -6.30 -19.17
C LYS A 240 -2.01 -6.19 -20.42
N ASP A 241 -1.86 -4.99 -20.97
CA ASP A 241 -1.02 -4.72 -22.15
C ASP A 241 0.47 -4.93 -21.82
N LYS A 242 0.92 -4.37 -20.70
CA LYS A 242 2.31 -4.51 -20.23
C LYS A 242 2.61 -5.96 -19.83
N VAL A 243 1.65 -6.68 -19.25
CA VAL A 243 1.75 -8.13 -18.99
C VAL A 243 1.88 -8.93 -20.28
N ALA A 244 1.07 -8.64 -21.29
CA ALA A 244 1.15 -9.32 -22.58
C ALA A 244 2.53 -9.13 -23.24
N LEU A 245 3.08 -7.91 -23.20
CA LEU A 245 4.44 -7.65 -23.71
C LEU A 245 5.53 -8.39 -22.91
N LEU A 246 5.47 -8.35 -21.56
CA LEU A 246 6.44 -9.04 -20.72
C LEU A 246 6.40 -10.56 -20.96
N MET A 247 5.21 -11.14 -21.09
CA MET A 247 5.04 -12.54 -21.42
C MET A 247 5.60 -12.87 -22.82
N ALA A 248 5.37 -12.03 -23.82
CA ALA A 248 5.87 -12.25 -25.17
C ALA A 248 7.41 -12.21 -25.23
N LEU A 249 8.04 -11.26 -24.52
CA LEU A 249 9.49 -11.18 -24.37
C LEU A 249 10.04 -12.41 -23.63
N ALA A 250 9.44 -12.79 -22.51
CA ALA A 250 9.85 -13.97 -21.74
C ALA A 250 9.77 -15.25 -22.58
N ARG A 251 8.67 -15.45 -23.32
CA ARG A 251 8.51 -16.60 -24.23
C ARG A 251 9.55 -16.61 -25.35
N ALA A 252 9.86 -15.46 -25.94
CA ALA A 252 10.93 -15.33 -26.95
C ALA A 252 12.33 -15.57 -26.38
N LEU A 253 12.50 -15.44 -25.06
CA LEU A 253 13.71 -15.79 -24.32
C LEU A 253 13.71 -17.25 -23.83
N ASP A 254 12.76 -18.08 -24.28
CA ASP A 254 12.58 -19.47 -23.86
C ASP A 254 12.20 -19.64 -22.37
N LEU A 255 11.58 -18.61 -21.77
CA LEU A 255 11.06 -18.64 -20.41
C LEU A 255 9.53 -18.83 -20.43
N PRO A 256 8.98 -19.92 -19.86
CA PRO A 256 7.54 -20.11 -19.78
C PRO A 256 6.87 -18.96 -19.01
N ALA A 257 5.82 -18.38 -19.58
CA ALA A 257 5.14 -17.23 -18.99
C ALA A 257 3.61 -17.33 -19.09
N GLN A 258 2.93 -16.89 -18.03
CA GLN A 258 1.48 -16.92 -17.87
C GLN A 258 0.94 -15.61 -17.28
N PRO A 259 -0.32 -15.24 -17.53
CA PRO A 259 -0.94 -14.14 -16.83
C PRO A 259 -1.34 -14.59 -15.41
N LEU A 260 -1.32 -13.66 -14.47
CA LEU A 260 -1.85 -13.81 -13.13
C LEU A 260 -2.81 -12.65 -12.85
N LEU A 261 -4.08 -12.95 -12.68
CA LEU A 261 -5.08 -11.96 -12.28
C LEU A 261 -5.01 -11.75 -10.76
N VAL A 262 -5.02 -10.50 -10.32
CA VAL A 262 -4.93 -10.13 -8.90
C VAL A 262 -5.91 -9.01 -8.58
N SER A 263 -6.20 -8.82 -7.30
CA SER A 263 -6.94 -7.65 -6.84
C SER A 263 -6.09 -6.80 -5.90
N THR A 264 -5.82 -5.58 -6.31
CA THR A 264 -5.20 -4.54 -5.49
C THR A 264 -6.18 -4.00 -4.44
N ARG A 265 -7.49 -4.04 -4.72
CA ARG A 265 -8.55 -3.62 -3.81
C ARG A 265 -8.89 -4.65 -2.73
N TYR A 266 -9.12 -5.90 -3.13
CA TYR A 266 -9.59 -6.97 -2.24
C TYR A 266 -8.46 -7.86 -1.74
N GLN A 267 -7.30 -7.87 -2.41
CA GLN A 267 -6.12 -8.65 -2.02
C GLN A 267 -6.50 -10.13 -1.76
N GLY A 268 -6.13 -10.70 -0.60
CA GLY A 268 -6.52 -12.06 -0.23
C GLY A 268 -8.04 -12.26 -0.06
N GLY A 269 -8.82 -11.19 0.10
CA GLY A 269 -10.27 -11.23 0.21
C GLY A 269 -11.00 -11.78 -1.02
N VAL A 270 -10.33 -11.88 -2.17
CA VAL A 270 -10.86 -12.54 -3.38
C VAL A 270 -11.29 -13.99 -3.11
N GLN A 271 -10.69 -14.66 -2.13
CA GLN A 271 -11.09 -16.01 -1.72
C GLN A 271 -12.54 -16.09 -1.22
N GLY A 272 -13.07 -15.00 -0.66
CA GLY A 272 -14.44 -14.90 -0.18
C GLY A 272 -15.45 -14.44 -1.22
N MET A 273 -15.04 -14.23 -2.47
CA MET A 273 -15.86 -13.74 -3.58
C MET A 273 -16.40 -14.89 -4.43
N LEU A 274 -17.51 -14.63 -5.14
CA LEU A 274 -18.02 -15.51 -6.18
C LEU A 274 -17.04 -15.54 -7.36
N PRO A 275 -16.74 -16.71 -7.97
CA PRO A 275 -15.89 -16.77 -9.15
C PRO A 275 -16.44 -15.88 -10.28
N SER A 276 -15.69 -14.84 -10.61
CA SER A 276 -16.05 -13.83 -11.60
C SER A 276 -14.79 -13.07 -12.05
N PRO A 277 -14.70 -12.67 -13.33
CA PRO A 277 -13.71 -11.69 -13.78
C PRO A 277 -13.69 -10.40 -12.94
N LEU A 278 -14.84 -9.97 -12.42
CA LEU A 278 -14.98 -8.75 -11.62
C LEU A 278 -14.29 -8.81 -10.24
N ALA A 279 -13.79 -9.99 -9.85
CA ALA A 279 -13.01 -10.15 -8.64
C ALA A 279 -11.59 -9.57 -8.77
N PHE A 280 -11.12 -9.31 -10.00
CA PHE A 280 -9.76 -8.85 -10.27
C PHE A 280 -9.78 -7.45 -10.89
N ASP A 281 -8.88 -6.59 -10.44
CA ASP A 281 -8.73 -5.21 -10.92
C ASP A 281 -7.34 -4.94 -11.51
N HIS A 282 -6.48 -5.96 -11.54
CA HIS A 282 -5.10 -5.85 -12.01
C HIS A 282 -4.58 -7.19 -12.54
N ALA A 283 -3.53 -7.13 -13.37
CA ALA A 283 -2.86 -8.30 -13.93
C ALA A 283 -1.34 -8.15 -13.79
N ILE A 284 -0.66 -9.26 -13.48
CA ILE A 284 0.80 -9.37 -13.46
C ILE A 284 1.25 -10.62 -14.24
N ALA A 285 2.55 -10.78 -14.50
CA ALA A 285 3.09 -11.94 -15.20
C ALA A 285 3.67 -12.97 -14.21
N GLY A 286 3.37 -14.25 -14.40
CA GLY A 286 4.14 -15.35 -13.81
C GLY A 286 5.16 -15.86 -14.82
N VAL A 287 6.45 -15.78 -14.51
CA VAL A 287 7.53 -16.27 -15.38
C VAL A 287 8.32 -17.36 -14.68
N THR A 288 8.44 -18.53 -15.31
CA THR A 288 9.19 -19.65 -14.78
C THR A 288 10.68 -19.50 -15.07
N LEU A 289 11.49 -19.41 -14.02
CA LEU A 289 12.95 -19.33 -14.07
C LEU A 289 13.53 -20.38 -13.11
N GLY A 290 14.41 -21.26 -13.61
CA GLY A 290 15.02 -22.31 -12.78
C GLY A 290 14.02 -23.25 -12.10
N GLY A 291 12.85 -23.49 -12.73
CA GLY A 291 11.76 -24.31 -12.17
C GLY A 291 10.86 -23.60 -11.15
N GLN A 292 11.13 -22.33 -10.82
CA GLN A 292 10.31 -21.53 -9.92
C GLN A 292 9.54 -20.47 -10.69
N VAL A 293 8.27 -20.24 -10.33
CA VAL A 293 7.47 -19.15 -10.91
C VAL A 293 7.73 -17.87 -10.13
N LEU A 294 8.22 -16.85 -10.82
CA LEU A 294 8.37 -15.50 -10.30
C LEU A 294 7.16 -14.65 -10.70
N TRP A 295 6.55 -13.96 -9.74
CA TRP A 295 5.44 -13.05 -9.99
C TRP A 295 5.96 -11.64 -10.23
N LEU A 296 5.87 -11.14 -11.46
CA LEU A 296 6.49 -9.89 -11.91
C LEU A 296 5.43 -8.91 -12.40
N ASP A 297 5.42 -7.72 -11.81
CA ASP A 297 4.49 -6.66 -12.18
C ASP A 297 5.18 -5.67 -13.14
N GLY A 298 4.85 -5.78 -14.43
CA GLY A 298 5.36 -4.87 -15.48
C GLY A 298 4.83 -3.43 -15.37
N THR A 299 3.88 -3.15 -14.49
CA THR A 299 3.32 -1.80 -14.27
C THR A 299 4.03 -1.03 -13.17
N ARG A 300 4.80 -1.71 -12.32
CA ARG A 300 5.64 -1.06 -11.32
C ARG A 300 6.74 -0.25 -12.00
N SER A 301 7.18 0.80 -11.33
CA SER A 301 8.30 1.63 -11.77
C SER A 301 9.35 1.68 -10.65
N GLN A 302 10.54 2.20 -10.97
CA GLN A 302 11.60 2.43 -9.99
C GLN A 302 12.14 1.18 -9.29
N GLN A 303 11.94 -0.01 -9.85
CA GLN A 303 12.49 -1.24 -9.31
C GLN A 303 13.97 -1.40 -9.73
N THR A 304 14.81 -1.89 -8.82
CA THR A 304 16.21 -2.22 -9.12
C THR A 304 16.58 -3.63 -8.63
N GLY A 305 17.77 -4.11 -8.96
CA GLY A 305 18.24 -5.46 -8.57
C GLY A 305 17.61 -6.61 -9.39
N PRO A 306 17.80 -7.87 -8.97
CA PRO A 306 17.32 -9.06 -9.70
C PRO A 306 15.79 -9.20 -9.72
N ALA A 307 15.24 -9.80 -10.78
CA ALA A 307 13.79 -10.03 -10.91
C ALA A 307 13.18 -10.79 -9.72
N ALA A 308 13.89 -11.78 -9.16
CA ALA A 308 13.43 -12.55 -8.00
C ALA A 308 13.19 -11.69 -6.74
N GLY A 309 13.93 -10.58 -6.60
CA GLY A 309 13.80 -9.63 -5.50
C GLY A 309 12.78 -8.51 -5.74
N ARG A 310 12.04 -8.55 -6.86
CA ARG A 310 11.10 -7.49 -7.28
C ARG A 310 9.62 -7.91 -7.23
N GLN A 311 9.34 -9.10 -6.71
CA GLN A 311 7.99 -9.63 -6.63
C GLN A 311 7.10 -8.72 -5.75
N PRO A 312 5.82 -8.50 -6.11
CA PRO A 312 4.89 -7.78 -5.26
C PRO A 312 4.59 -8.59 -4.00
N VAL A 313 4.47 -7.88 -2.88
CA VAL A 313 4.10 -8.45 -1.58
C VAL A 313 2.73 -7.96 -1.14
N GLY A 314 1.98 -8.78 -0.42
CA GLY A 314 0.72 -8.34 0.20
C GLY A 314 -0.49 -8.31 -0.73
N LEU A 315 -0.39 -8.90 -1.93
CA LEU A 315 -1.56 -9.13 -2.79
C LEU A 315 -2.45 -10.28 -2.29
N GLY A 316 -1.92 -11.14 -1.41
CA GLY A 316 -2.67 -12.25 -0.80
C GLY A 316 -2.84 -13.43 -1.76
N HIS A 317 -3.76 -13.32 -2.71
CA HIS A 317 -4.08 -14.38 -3.66
C HIS A 317 -4.24 -13.86 -5.09
N GLY A 318 -3.94 -14.71 -6.07
CA GLY A 318 -4.16 -14.44 -7.48
C GLY A 318 -4.67 -15.68 -8.23
N LEU A 319 -5.15 -15.48 -9.46
CA LEU A 319 -5.61 -16.56 -10.34
C LEU A 319 -4.68 -16.68 -11.54
N PRO A 320 -3.85 -17.74 -11.63
CA PRO A 320 -3.10 -18.04 -12.84
C PRO A 320 -4.08 -18.28 -13.99
N ALA A 321 -3.92 -17.56 -15.09
CA ALA A 321 -4.79 -17.71 -16.25
C ALA A 321 -4.22 -18.78 -17.19
N ARG A 322 -4.48 -20.05 -16.85
CA ARG A 322 -4.12 -21.23 -17.65
C ARG A 322 -5.24 -22.27 -17.67
N ALA A 323 -5.25 -23.10 -18.71
CA ALA A 323 -6.23 -24.17 -18.88
C ALA A 323 -6.28 -25.18 -17.72
N ASP A 324 -5.13 -25.45 -17.09
CA ASP A 324 -4.97 -26.41 -15.99
C ASP A 324 -5.26 -25.81 -14.60
N THR A 325 -5.58 -24.52 -14.51
CA THR A 325 -5.81 -23.85 -13.23
C THR A 325 -7.14 -24.28 -12.64
N THR A 326 -7.12 -24.70 -11.38
CA THR A 326 -8.31 -25.12 -10.63
C THR A 326 -8.66 -24.20 -9.47
N ALA A 327 -7.69 -23.44 -8.95
CA ALA A 327 -7.84 -22.62 -7.77
C ALA A 327 -6.94 -21.38 -7.79
N LEU A 328 -7.24 -20.45 -6.88
CA LEU A 328 -6.37 -19.33 -6.56
C LEU A 328 -5.05 -19.82 -5.95
N VAL A 329 -3.97 -19.09 -6.20
CA VAL A 329 -2.64 -19.34 -5.61
C VAL A 329 -2.31 -18.26 -4.58
N ALA A 330 -1.65 -18.66 -3.49
CA ALA A 330 -1.12 -17.71 -2.50
C ALA A 330 0.09 -16.97 -3.10
N LEU A 331 0.15 -15.67 -2.85
CA LEU A 331 1.21 -14.78 -3.29
C LEU A 331 2.13 -14.41 -2.11
N PRO A 332 3.35 -13.91 -2.36
CA PRO A 332 4.27 -13.51 -1.29
C PRO A 332 3.60 -12.59 -0.26
N GLY A 333 3.68 -13.01 1.00
CA GLY A 333 3.20 -12.25 2.14
C GLY A 333 4.14 -11.09 2.49
N THR A 334 3.71 -10.28 3.47
CA THR A 334 4.45 -9.09 3.91
C THR A 334 5.18 -9.29 5.25
N THR A 335 4.80 -10.31 6.03
CA THR A 335 5.24 -10.49 7.43
C THR A 335 6.74 -10.63 7.60
N ASP A 336 7.41 -11.20 6.60
CA ASP A 336 8.86 -11.42 6.56
C ASP A 336 9.60 -10.42 5.65
N ALA A 337 8.86 -9.51 5.01
CA ALA A 337 9.46 -8.49 4.17
C ALA A 337 10.18 -7.47 5.06
N LEU A 338 11.50 -7.39 4.92
CA LEU A 338 12.28 -6.30 5.47
C LEU A 338 11.86 -5.00 4.78
N ARG A 339 11.46 -4.00 5.57
CA ARG A 339 10.90 -2.74 5.09
C ARG A 339 11.90 -1.61 5.17
N ILE A 340 12.40 -1.33 6.38
CA ILE A 340 13.37 -0.27 6.66
C ILE A 340 14.41 -0.77 7.65
N GLU A 341 15.66 -0.44 7.38
CA GLU A 341 16.78 -0.53 8.33
C GLU A 341 17.35 0.88 8.55
N ALA A 342 17.33 1.36 9.79
CA ALA A 342 17.79 2.69 10.14
C ALA A 342 18.97 2.64 11.11
N GLU A 343 19.92 3.56 10.94
CA GLU A 343 21.01 3.81 11.88
C GLU A 343 21.10 5.32 12.14
N ASP A 344 20.91 5.72 13.39
CA ASP A 344 21.04 7.09 13.86
C ASP A 344 22.28 7.19 14.76
N LEU A 345 23.26 7.97 14.32
CA LEU A 345 24.51 8.21 15.04
C LEU A 345 24.53 9.61 15.64
N PHE A 346 24.52 9.68 16.96
CA PHE A 346 24.62 10.89 17.76
C PHE A 346 26.06 11.11 18.21
N ARG A 347 26.66 12.23 17.78
CA ARG A 347 28.00 12.67 18.17
C ARG A 347 27.90 14.00 18.90
N PHE A 348 28.37 14.03 20.13
CA PHE A 348 28.28 15.22 20.98
C PHE A 348 29.46 16.16 20.74
N ASP A 349 29.16 17.45 20.61
CA ASP A 349 30.19 18.50 20.52
C ASP A 349 30.94 18.60 21.86
N GLN A 350 32.14 19.18 21.86
CA GLN A 350 32.89 19.44 23.09
C GLN A 350 32.92 20.95 23.39
N PRO A 351 32.54 21.39 24.61
CA PRO A 351 32.09 20.58 25.74
C PRO A 351 30.68 20.00 25.51
N MET A 352 30.41 18.79 26.02
CA MET A 352 29.17 18.00 25.76
C MET A 352 27.85 18.78 25.90
N ALA A 353 27.81 19.84 26.70
CA ALA A 353 26.64 20.68 26.91
C ALA A 353 26.29 21.64 25.73
N THR A 354 27.14 21.80 24.71
CA THR A 354 26.92 22.81 23.64
C THR A 354 26.08 22.36 22.46
N GLY A 355 25.93 21.05 22.23
CA GLY A 355 25.15 20.54 21.09
C GLY A 355 25.61 19.17 20.61
N LEU A 356 24.95 18.66 19.58
CA LEU A 356 25.35 17.42 18.91
C LEU A 356 25.06 17.47 17.40
N THR A 357 25.75 16.60 16.67
CA THR A 357 25.38 16.21 15.32
C THR A 357 24.69 14.86 15.33
N LEU A 358 23.66 14.72 14.50
CA LEU A 358 22.98 13.46 14.25
C LEU A 358 23.16 13.11 12.77
N GLU A 359 23.73 11.95 12.50
CA GLU A 359 23.79 11.36 11.16
C GLU A 359 22.78 10.22 11.10
N SER A 360 21.73 10.37 10.28
CA SER A 360 20.75 9.32 10.04
C SER A 360 20.99 8.65 8.70
N ARG A 361 20.95 7.33 8.69
CA ARG A 361 21.04 6.49 7.50
C ARG A 361 19.88 5.49 7.49
N GLU A 362 18.96 5.63 6.55
CA GLU A 362 17.80 4.77 6.41
C GLU A 362 17.86 4.01 5.08
N THR A 363 17.82 2.69 5.14
CA THR A 363 17.75 1.81 3.95
C THR A 363 16.32 1.30 3.79
N PHE A 364 15.67 1.75 2.73
CA PHE A 364 14.33 1.34 2.33
C PHE A 364 14.44 0.16 1.36
N HIS A 365 13.54 -0.81 1.49
CA HIS A 365 13.53 -2.04 0.69
C HIS A 365 12.20 -2.20 -0.06
N GLY A 366 12.24 -2.85 -1.22
CA GLY A 366 11.04 -3.25 -1.98
C GLY A 366 10.19 -2.06 -2.44
N ASP A 367 8.89 -2.14 -2.20
CA ASP A 367 7.92 -1.08 -2.51
C ASP A 367 8.25 0.27 -1.86
N LEU A 368 8.79 0.27 -0.63
CA LEU A 368 9.23 1.51 0.02
C LEU A 368 10.45 2.13 -0.67
N ALA A 369 11.36 1.31 -1.20
CA ALA A 369 12.49 1.81 -2.00
C ALA A 369 12.02 2.48 -3.28
N GLU A 370 11.05 1.85 -3.97
CA GLU A 370 10.43 2.39 -5.17
C GLU A 370 9.72 3.73 -4.91
N MET A 371 9.00 3.84 -3.79
CA MET A 371 8.37 5.09 -3.36
C MET A 371 9.39 6.19 -3.09
N VAL A 372 10.51 5.87 -2.44
CA VAL A 372 11.58 6.85 -2.17
C VAL A 372 12.26 7.32 -3.46
N ARG A 373 12.55 6.42 -4.41
CA ARG A 373 13.06 6.80 -5.74
C ARG A 373 12.07 7.67 -6.50
N GLY A 374 10.80 7.28 -6.52
CA GLY A 374 9.74 8.08 -7.17
C GLY A 374 9.60 9.48 -6.57
N ALA A 375 9.68 9.60 -5.24
CA ALA A 375 9.70 10.90 -4.58
C ALA A 375 10.95 11.71 -4.96
N ARG A 376 12.12 11.08 -5.03
CA ARG A 376 13.36 11.76 -5.41
C ARG A 376 13.32 12.32 -6.83
N ASP A 377 12.76 11.56 -7.77
CA ASP A 377 12.63 11.96 -9.18
C ASP A 377 11.55 13.04 -9.38
N GLY A 378 10.51 13.02 -8.56
CA GLY A 378 9.38 13.96 -8.63
C GLY A 378 9.57 15.28 -7.87
N LEU A 379 10.59 15.40 -7.02
CA LEU A 379 10.79 16.53 -6.12
C LEU A 379 12.14 17.24 -6.32
N SER A 380 12.18 18.52 -5.94
CA SER A 380 13.44 19.23 -5.78
C SER A 380 14.28 18.58 -4.66
N ALA A 381 15.60 18.76 -4.70
CA ALA A 381 16.46 18.19 -3.66
C ALA A 381 16.11 18.73 -2.26
N ALA A 382 15.65 19.99 -2.16
CA ALA A 382 15.22 20.60 -0.91
C ALA A 382 13.91 19.98 -0.39
N ASP A 383 12.89 19.85 -1.25
CA ASP A 383 11.61 19.26 -0.86
C ASP A 383 11.75 17.79 -0.49
N PHE A 384 12.57 17.03 -1.23
CA PHE A 384 12.92 15.66 -0.89
C PHE A 384 13.58 15.58 0.49
N SER A 385 14.57 16.43 0.76
CA SER A 385 15.25 16.48 2.07
C SER A 385 14.29 16.81 3.21
N GLN A 386 13.37 17.76 2.99
CA GLN A 386 12.34 18.10 3.97
C GLN A 386 11.38 16.93 4.21
N GLN A 387 10.97 16.21 3.17
CA GLN A 387 10.07 15.07 3.29
C GLN A 387 10.70 13.92 4.07
N VAL A 388 11.95 13.54 3.75
CA VAL A 388 12.63 12.43 4.45
C VAL A 388 13.03 12.81 5.89
N ALA A 389 13.27 14.09 6.16
CA ALA A 389 13.57 14.58 7.50
C ALA A 389 12.33 14.67 8.42
N ALA A 390 11.12 14.57 7.88
CA ALA A 390 9.89 14.93 8.60
C ALA A 390 9.67 14.12 9.89
N ASP A 391 10.00 12.83 9.91
CA ASP A 391 9.82 12.02 11.12
C ASP A 391 10.88 12.30 12.19
N HIS A 392 12.15 12.55 11.84
CA HIS A 392 13.17 13.00 12.80
C HIS A 392 12.83 14.38 13.38
N LEU A 393 12.48 15.36 12.54
CA LEU A 393 12.14 16.72 12.98
C LEU A 393 10.90 16.76 13.89
N ARG A 394 9.92 15.88 13.64
CA ARG A 394 8.73 15.71 14.51
C ARG A 394 9.10 15.09 15.85
N THR A 395 10.10 14.21 15.86
CA THR A 395 10.51 13.44 17.03
C THR A 395 11.44 14.24 17.95
N TYR A 396 12.28 15.11 17.38
CA TYR A 396 13.32 15.86 18.09
C TYR A 396 13.09 17.38 17.98
N PRO A 397 12.39 17.99 18.96
CA PRO A 397 12.19 19.44 18.97
C PRO A 397 13.52 20.21 18.99
N GLY A 398 13.66 21.19 18.10
CA GLY A 398 14.88 22.00 17.97
C GLY A 398 15.99 21.37 17.12
N LEU A 399 15.78 20.16 16.59
CA LEU A 399 16.64 19.57 15.57
C LEU A 399 16.50 20.34 14.25
N ALA A 400 17.61 20.61 13.58
CA ALA A 400 17.62 21.23 12.25
C ALA A 400 18.43 20.39 11.26
N THR A 401 18.01 20.35 10.00
CA THR A 401 18.78 19.69 8.92
C THR A 401 20.10 20.42 8.65
N ASP A 402 21.19 19.68 8.52
CA ASP A 402 22.53 20.19 8.15
C ASP A 402 22.93 19.70 6.75
N GLY A 403 22.45 20.43 5.74
CA GLY A 403 22.61 20.09 4.33
C GLY A 403 21.47 19.23 3.78
N LEU A 404 21.60 18.88 2.51
CA LEU A 404 20.59 18.09 1.77
C LEU A 404 20.78 16.59 2.00
N ALA A 405 19.67 15.85 1.96
CA ALA A 405 19.67 14.40 1.96
C ALA A 405 20.34 13.86 0.71
N THR A 406 21.11 12.78 0.88
CA THR A 406 21.69 12.03 -0.25
C THR A 406 21.00 10.69 -0.39
N LEU A 407 20.79 10.26 -1.63
CA LEU A 407 20.20 8.97 -1.97
C LEU A 407 21.28 8.10 -2.64
N THR A 408 21.42 6.85 -2.21
CA THR A 408 22.41 5.90 -2.76
C THR A 408 21.78 4.53 -2.99
N GLU A 409 21.96 3.97 -4.18
CA GLU A 409 21.49 2.63 -4.51
C GLU A 409 22.20 1.54 -3.70
N VAL A 410 21.48 0.48 -3.35
CA VAL A 410 22.06 -0.72 -2.75
C VAL A 410 22.31 -1.75 -3.87
N PRO A 411 23.58 -2.04 -4.22
CA PRO A 411 23.89 -2.93 -5.34
C PRO A 411 23.23 -4.31 -5.20
N GLY A 412 22.67 -4.81 -6.30
CA GLY A 412 22.09 -6.15 -6.37
C GLY A 412 20.79 -6.32 -5.57
N ARG A 413 20.17 -5.24 -5.08
CA ARG A 413 18.91 -5.29 -4.33
C ARG A 413 17.94 -4.23 -4.82
N ASN A 414 16.65 -4.49 -4.69
CA ASN A 414 15.64 -3.45 -4.82
C ASN A 414 15.58 -2.62 -3.52
N ALA A 415 16.65 -1.86 -3.26
CA ALA A 415 16.79 -1.10 -2.02
C ALA A 415 17.63 0.17 -2.23
N VAL A 416 17.36 1.16 -1.38
CA VAL A 416 17.96 2.48 -1.46
C VAL A 416 18.27 3.01 -0.06
N THR A 417 19.45 3.59 0.11
CA THR A 417 19.84 4.28 1.33
C THR A 417 19.60 5.79 1.17
N VAL A 418 18.92 6.39 2.14
CA VAL A 418 18.87 7.84 2.35
C VAL A 418 19.76 8.18 3.54
N SER A 419 20.65 9.16 3.36
CA SER A 419 21.47 9.71 4.44
C SER A 419 21.14 11.19 4.64
N GLN A 420 20.87 11.59 5.88
CA GLN A 420 20.59 12.97 6.27
C GLN A 420 21.38 13.32 7.52
N ARG A 421 21.99 14.50 7.53
CA ARG A 421 22.67 15.05 8.70
C ARG A 421 21.82 16.11 9.36
N TYR A 422 21.97 16.24 10.66
CA TYR A 422 21.26 17.21 11.47
C TYR A 422 22.20 17.82 12.50
N ARG A 423 21.83 19.03 12.95
CA ARG A 423 22.43 19.70 14.08
C ARG A 423 21.38 19.99 15.13
N TRP A 424 21.71 19.69 16.38
CA TRP A 424 20.87 19.98 17.53
C TRP A 424 21.65 20.85 18.50
N ALA A 425 21.32 22.14 18.54
CA ALA A 425 22.05 23.11 19.34
C ALA A 425 21.77 22.96 20.85
N GLU A 426 20.51 22.69 21.21
CA GLU A 426 20.09 22.60 22.62
C GLU A 426 19.39 21.26 22.91
N PRO A 427 20.12 20.12 22.88
CA PRO A 427 19.53 18.80 23.11
C PRO A 427 19.25 18.51 24.59
N TRP A 428 19.83 19.31 25.50
CA TRP A 428 19.86 19.01 26.93
C TRP A 428 18.83 19.80 27.73
N ARG A 429 18.16 19.09 28.65
CA ARG A 429 17.40 19.66 29.76
C ARG A 429 18.19 19.47 31.06
N PHE A 430 18.03 20.43 31.98
CA PHE A 430 18.72 20.44 33.29
C PHE A 430 17.71 20.39 34.44
N PRO A 431 17.06 19.24 34.70
CA PRO A 431 16.11 19.12 35.79
C PRO A 431 16.84 19.06 37.15
N GLN A 432 16.72 20.14 37.94
CA GLN A 432 16.91 20.29 39.40
C GLN A 432 18.15 19.69 40.13
N GLN A 433 19.01 18.84 39.55
CA GLN A 433 20.20 18.27 40.22
C GLN A 433 21.33 17.84 39.24
N ARG A 434 22.15 18.78 38.74
CA ARG A 434 23.49 18.52 38.15
C ARG A 434 23.61 17.42 37.07
N GLN A 435 22.52 17.07 36.39
CA GLN A 435 22.49 16.04 35.34
C GLN A 435 22.01 16.66 34.02
N LEU A 436 22.61 16.17 32.94
CA LEU A 436 22.24 16.42 31.56
C LEU A 436 21.23 15.35 31.15
N VAL A 437 20.03 15.76 30.75
CA VAL A 437 18.97 14.85 30.30
C VAL A 437 18.60 15.17 28.87
N MET A 438 18.69 14.20 27.97
CA MET A 438 18.28 14.31 26.57
C MET A 438 17.22 13.26 26.27
N ASP A 439 16.13 13.67 25.64
CA ASP A 439 15.12 12.75 25.14
C ASP A 439 15.61 12.14 23.82
N PHE A 440 15.54 10.82 23.70
CA PHE A 440 15.79 10.11 22.45
C PHE A 440 14.62 9.19 22.09
N ALA A 441 14.49 8.85 20.82
CA ALA A 441 13.40 8.03 20.34
C ALA A 441 13.78 7.22 19.09
N MET A 442 12.88 6.34 18.66
CA MET A 442 13.06 5.46 17.51
C MET A 442 12.08 5.84 16.39
N PRO A 443 12.33 6.93 15.64
CA PRO A 443 11.40 7.48 14.65
C PRO A 443 10.92 6.45 13.61
N THR A 444 11.79 5.58 13.10
CA THR A 444 11.43 4.55 12.11
C THR A 444 10.41 3.56 12.68
N LEU A 445 10.61 3.08 13.91
CA LEU A 445 9.68 2.15 14.54
C LEU A 445 8.38 2.85 14.97
N ILE A 446 8.48 4.10 15.42
CA ILE A 446 7.32 4.93 15.75
C ILE A 446 6.46 5.20 14.52
N GLY A 447 7.08 5.48 13.38
CA GLY A 447 6.39 5.63 12.09
C GLY A 447 5.62 4.36 11.71
N ALA A 448 6.25 3.19 11.85
CA ALA A 448 5.64 1.90 11.51
C ALA A 448 4.43 1.53 12.40
N LEU A 449 4.40 1.99 13.66
CA LEU A 449 3.31 1.75 14.61
C LEU A 449 2.27 2.88 14.66
N ARG A 450 2.45 3.95 13.86
CA ARG A 450 1.57 5.12 13.88
C ARG A 450 0.18 4.77 13.37
N LEU A 451 -0.83 5.05 14.19
CA LEU A 451 -2.24 4.93 13.80
C LEU A 451 -2.71 6.17 13.02
N PRO A 452 -3.59 6.03 12.01
CA PRO A 452 -4.15 7.17 11.29
C PRO A 452 -5.10 7.99 12.16
N ASP A 453 -5.84 7.32 13.05
CA ASP A 453 -6.74 7.90 14.03
C ASP A 453 -6.92 6.95 15.24
N GLN A 454 -7.57 7.42 16.30
CA GLN A 454 -7.86 6.63 17.51
C GLN A 454 -9.35 6.33 17.69
N ASN A 455 -10.18 6.61 16.68
CA ASN A 455 -11.62 6.49 16.79
C ASN A 455 -12.04 5.02 16.97
N PRO A 456 -13.18 4.74 17.65
CA PRO A 456 -13.78 3.42 17.60
C PRO A 456 -14.05 2.99 16.16
N ARG A 457 -13.83 1.72 15.85
CA ARG A 457 -13.95 1.20 14.48
C ARG A 457 -15.08 0.17 14.37
N THR A 458 -15.78 0.20 13.25
CA THR A 458 -16.75 -0.83 12.86
C THR A 458 -16.22 -1.70 11.73
N LEU A 459 -15.20 -1.23 11.00
CA LEU A 459 -14.46 -1.99 9.99
C LEU A 459 -13.02 -2.24 10.45
N PRO A 460 -12.38 -3.36 10.02
CA PRO A 460 -10.98 -3.61 10.33
C PRO A 460 -10.09 -2.42 9.93
N LEU A 461 -9.02 -2.19 10.68
CA LEU A 461 -7.94 -1.29 10.26
C LEU A 461 -6.95 -2.08 9.39
N ARG A 462 -6.64 -1.61 8.18
CA ARG A 462 -5.51 -2.14 7.40
C ARG A 462 -4.20 -1.52 7.90
N ILE A 463 -3.21 -2.35 8.18
CA ILE A 463 -1.83 -1.91 8.42
C ILE A 463 -1.22 -1.58 7.05
N ALA A 464 -0.71 -0.36 6.86
CA ALA A 464 -0.31 0.12 5.55
C ALA A 464 0.88 -0.65 4.96
N TYR A 465 1.94 -0.84 5.76
CA TYR A 465 3.18 -1.47 5.33
C TYR A 465 3.65 -2.53 6.35
N PRO A 466 2.89 -3.62 6.57
CA PRO A 466 3.28 -4.69 7.47
C PRO A 466 4.64 -5.28 7.05
N GLY A 467 5.51 -5.60 8.01
CA GLY A 467 6.79 -6.26 7.75
C GLY A 467 7.77 -6.08 8.90
N VAL A 468 9.05 -6.17 8.58
CA VAL A 468 10.16 -6.07 9.54
C VAL A 468 10.83 -4.71 9.42
N TYR A 469 10.98 -4.03 10.55
CA TYR A 469 11.65 -2.74 10.69
C TYR A 469 12.77 -2.88 11.70
N ARG A 470 13.94 -2.32 11.39
CA ARG A 470 15.08 -2.32 12.29
C ARG A 470 15.59 -0.91 12.48
N GLN A 471 15.95 -0.57 13.72
CA GLN A 471 16.58 0.71 14.01
C GLN A 471 17.69 0.52 15.03
N VAL A 472 18.82 1.18 14.77
CA VAL A 472 19.98 1.24 15.64
C VAL A 472 20.23 2.69 16.02
N LEU A 473 20.25 3.00 17.30
CA LEU A 473 20.74 4.28 17.81
C LEU A 473 22.15 4.07 18.37
N ARG A 474 23.08 4.95 18.00
CA ARG A 474 24.44 4.99 18.56
C ARG A 474 24.69 6.35 19.17
N PHE A 475 25.11 6.36 20.42
CA PHE A 475 25.59 7.53 21.12
C PHE A 475 27.10 7.36 21.33
N GLU A 476 27.90 8.27 20.76
CA GLU A 476 29.36 8.25 20.87
C GLU A 476 29.86 9.48 21.63
N PHE A 477 30.64 9.24 22.68
CA PHE A 477 31.21 10.29 23.54
C PHE A 477 32.73 10.30 23.39
N GLY A 478 33.32 11.50 23.33
CA GLY A 478 34.78 11.66 23.23
C GLY A 478 35.54 11.28 24.51
N GLU A 479 34.84 11.05 25.62
CA GLU A 479 35.41 10.73 26.92
C GLU A 479 34.46 9.83 27.75
N PRO A 480 34.94 9.19 28.85
CA PRO A 480 34.10 8.35 29.70
C PRO A 480 33.00 9.16 30.43
N VAL A 481 31.74 8.92 30.06
CA VAL A 481 30.56 9.55 30.65
C VAL A 481 29.69 8.58 31.46
N PHE A 482 29.82 7.27 31.22
CA PHE A 482 29.16 6.24 32.01
C PHE A 482 30.14 5.60 32.99
N ALA A 483 29.70 5.35 34.22
CA ALA A 483 30.53 4.78 35.27
C ALA A 483 30.96 3.33 35.01
N LYS A 484 30.11 2.53 34.36
CA LYS A 484 30.38 1.12 34.04
C LYS A 484 29.60 0.68 32.79
N PRO A 485 30.07 -0.35 32.07
CA PRO A 485 29.29 -1.01 31.04
C PRO A 485 27.97 -1.55 31.59
N ALA A 486 26.94 -1.57 30.74
CA ALA A 486 25.63 -2.11 31.06
C ALA A 486 25.01 -2.78 29.83
N SER A 487 24.18 -3.79 30.04
CA SER A 487 23.40 -4.41 28.98
C SER A 487 21.97 -4.68 29.46
N GLN A 488 21.00 -4.45 28.59
CA GLN A 488 19.59 -4.69 28.86
C GLN A 488 18.92 -5.27 27.61
N ARG A 489 17.97 -6.18 27.82
CA ARG A 489 17.12 -6.73 26.75
C ARG A 489 15.66 -6.67 27.17
N ASN A 490 14.79 -6.26 26.25
CA ASN A 490 13.35 -6.28 26.44
C ASN A 490 12.69 -6.94 25.21
N GLU A 491 11.63 -7.69 25.44
CA GLU A 491 10.78 -8.23 24.38
C GLU A 491 9.30 -7.99 24.74
N ASP A 492 8.54 -7.48 23.78
CA ASP A 492 7.10 -7.30 23.87
C ASP A 492 6.43 -8.09 22.73
N LYS A 493 5.42 -8.91 23.07
CA LYS A 493 4.70 -9.76 22.12
C LYS A 493 3.21 -9.42 22.13
N HIS A 494 2.66 -9.17 20.95
CA HIS A 494 1.25 -8.93 20.69
C HIS A 494 0.84 -9.72 19.43
N PRO A 495 -0.42 -10.18 19.28
CA PRO A 495 -0.84 -10.88 18.06
C PRO A 495 -0.55 -10.15 16.74
N ALA A 496 -0.57 -8.81 16.78
CA ALA A 496 -0.30 -7.98 15.60
C ALA A 496 1.18 -7.60 15.40
N PHE A 497 2.03 -7.68 16.43
CA PHE A 497 3.43 -7.28 16.32
C PHE A 497 4.32 -7.87 17.43
N GLN A 498 5.62 -7.95 17.16
CA GLN A 498 6.65 -8.28 18.14
C GLN A 498 7.72 -7.17 18.12
N LEU A 499 8.12 -6.70 19.31
CA LEU A 499 9.18 -5.72 19.48
C LEU A 499 10.28 -6.33 20.33
N ALA A 500 11.50 -6.37 19.79
CA ALA A 500 12.70 -6.75 20.52
C ALA A 500 13.63 -5.55 20.63
N LEU A 501 14.11 -5.25 21.83
CA LEU A 501 15.04 -4.16 22.12
C LEU A 501 16.27 -4.70 22.86
N ARG A 502 17.45 -4.25 22.46
CA ARG A 502 18.72 -4.52 23.13
C ARG A 502 19.48 -3.22 23.33
N ILE A 503 19.93 -2.96 24.55
CA ILE A 503 20.77 -1.81 24.90
C ILE A 503 22.10 -2.37 25.37
N ASP A 504 23.20 -1.93 24.78
CA ASP A 504 24.55 -2.22 25.23
C ASP A 504 25.32 -0.90 25.39
N GLY A 505 25.92 -0.69 26.55
CA GLY A 505 26.70 0.49 26.88
C GLY A 505 28.12 0.14 27.28
N THR A 506 29.07 0.95 26.83
CA THR A 506 30.43 1.01 27.34
C THR A 506 30.57 2.26 28.24
N THR A 507 31.79 2.62 28.64
CA THR A 507 32.01 3.89 29.36
C THR A 507 31.91 5.11 28.44
N THR A 508 32.12 4.94 27.13
CA THR A 508 32.20 6.02 26.12
C THR A 508 31.16 5.92 25.01
N SER A 509 30.26 4.92 25.07
CA SER A 509 29.22 4.77 24.06
C SER A 509 27.99 4.03 24.57
N GLN A 510 26.85 4.26 23.92
CA GLN A 510 25.65 3.48 24.10
C GLN A 510 25.07 3.09 22.73
N ARG A 511 24.75 1.82 22.56
CA ARG A 511 24.13 1.27 21.36
C ARG A 511 22.77 0.69 21.74
N ILE A 512 21.73 1.08 20.99
CA ILE A 512 20.38 0.58 21.17
C ILE A 512 19.92 -0.02 19.85
N GLU A 513 19.68 -1.32 19.84
CA GLU A 513 19.17 -2.05 18.69
C GLU A 513 17.71 -2.42 18.93
N ALA A 514 16.87 -2.21 17.92
CA ALA A 514 15.47 -2.59 17.96
C ALA A 514 15.04 -3.27 16.66
N GLU A 515 14.26 -4.33 16.80
CA GLU A 515 13.54 -4.97 15.69
C GLU A 515 12.04 -4.98 16.01
N LEU A 516 11.25 -4.39 15.12
CA LEU A 516 9.80 -4.48 15.10
C LEU A 516 9.38 -5.40 13.95
N ARG A 517 8.63 -6.44 14.27
CA ARG A 517 8.00 -7.33 13.29
C ARG A 517 6.49 -7.21 13.38
N GLN A 518 5.85 -6.64 12.36
CA GLN A 518 4.40 -6.62 12.25
C GLN A 518 3.91 -7.96 11.70
N SER A 519 3.22 -8.71 12.56
CA SER A 519 2.78 -10.09 12.29
C SER A 519 1.36 -10.17 11.70
N ALA A 520 0.67 -9.04 11.58
CA ALA A 520 -0.65 -8.94 10.96
C ALA A 520 -0.64 -7.87 9.86
N ASP A 521 -1.52 -8.01 8.87
CA ASP A 521 -1.80 -7.02 7.84
C ASP A 521 -2.99 -6.11 8.21
N ARG A 522 -3.73 -6.47 9.26
CA ARG A 522 -4.93 -5.75 9.71
C ARG A 522 -5.24 -6.00 11.19
N ILE A 523 -6.08 -5.13 11.77
CA ILE A 523 -6.63 -5.24 13.12
C ILE A 523 -8.14 -5.31 13.04
N ALA A 524 -8.75 -6.36 13.59
CA ALA A 524 -10.20 -6.51 13.61
C ALA A 524 -10.85 -5.49 14.56
N PRO A 525 -12.13 -5.08 14.33
CA PRO A 525 -12.84 -4.15 15.21
C PRO A 525 -12.87 -4.62 16.68
N ALA A 526 -13.06 -5.92 16.91
CA ALA A 526 -13.10 -6.51 18.25
C ALA A 526 -11.75 -6.42 18.98
N ASP A 527 -10.64 -6.40 18.25
CA ASP A 527 -9.28 -6.31 18.80
C ASP A 527 -8.76 -4.87 18.90
N TRP A 528 -9.51 -3.89 18.42
CA TRP A 528 -9.06 -2.50 18.30
C TRP A 528 -8.61 -1.89 19.62
N ALA A 529 -9.43 -2.01 20.67
CA ALA A 529 -9.12 -1.49 22.00
C ALA A 529 -7.85 -2.15 22.57
N ARG A 530 -7.77 -3.49 22.47
CA ARG A 530 -6.60 -4.27 22.92
C ARG A 530 -5.33 -3.85 22.18
N HIS A 531 -5.42 -3.64 20.87
CA HIS A 531 -4.29 -3.20 20.05
C HIS A 531 -3.81 -1.80 20.48
N ARG A 532 -4.72 -0.84 20.66
CA ARG A 532 -4.37 0.51 21.11
C ARG A 532 -3.72 0.50 22.49
N ASP A 533 -4.26 -0.29 23.43
CA ASP A 533 -3.68 -0.43 24.77
C ASP A 533 -2.28 -1.06 24.72
N ALA A 534 -2.05 -2.00 23.79
CA ALA A 534 -0.71 -2.56 23.55
C ALA A 534 0.27 -1.50 23.01
N LEU A 535 -0.17 -0.61 22.10
CA LEU A 535 0.65 0.49 21.60
C LEU A 535 1.05 1.48 22.72
N ILE A 536 0.10 1.82 23.60
CA ILE A 536 0.37 2.69 24.77
C ILE A 536 1.46 2.08 25.67
N LYS A 537 1.48 0.75 25.84
CA LYS A 537 2.48 0.05 26.65
C LYS A 537 3.86 0.03 26.01
N VAL A 538 3.96 -0.06 24.69
CA VAL A 538 5.26 -0.10 24.00
C VAL A 538 5.83 1.28 23.70
N TRP A 539 5.01 2.35 23.69
CA TRP A 539 5.51 3.70 23.42
C TRP A 539 6.67 4.13 24.31
N PRO A 540 6.62 3.96 25.65
CA PRO A 540 7.75 4.27 26.53
C PRO A 540 9.01 3.43 26.29
N ARG A 541 8.95 2.35 25.48
CA ARG A 541 10.14 1.58 25.08
C ARG A 541 10.86 2.20 23.88
N LEU A 542 10.11 2.91 23.04
CA LEU A 542 10.59 3.54 21.81
C LEU A 542 10.94 5.01 22.00
N THR A 543 10.63 5.58 23.16
CA THR A 543 11.01 6.93 23.60
C THR A 543 11.59 6.83 25.01
N ASN A 544 12.81 7.31 25.23
CA ASN A 544 13.46 7.22 26.53
C ASN A 544 14.42 8.40 26.75
N VAL A 545 15.00 8.49 27.94
CA VAL A 545 15.93 9.55 28.32
C VAL A 545 17.35 9.01 28.43
N LEU A 546 18.29 9.73 27.84
CA LEU A 546 19.71 9.61 28.12
C LEU A 546 20.05 10.57 29.27
N THR A 547 20.57 10.03 30.38
CA THR A 547 20.97 10.82 31.54
C THR A 547 22.48 10.73 31.73
N LEU A 548 23.16 11.88 31.72
CA LEU A 548 24.59 12.00 31.93
C LEU A 548 24.89 12.95 33.10
N ALA A 549 26.05 12.79 33.72
CA ALA A 549 26.56 13.78 34.66
C ALA A 549 26.96 15.07 33.90
N ALA A 550 26.75 16.24 34.51
CA ALA A 550 27.14 17.52 33.90
C ALA A 550 28.67 17.70 33.78
N LEU A 551 29.44 16.95 34.56
CA LEU A 551 30.89 16.83 34.43
C LEU A 551 31.21 15.39 34.02
N SER A 552 32.14 15.22 33.08
CA SER A 552 32.66 13.90 32.73
C SER A 552 33.43 13.28 33.89
N THR A 553 33.70 11.96 33.83
CA THR A 553 34.45 11.27 34.90
C THR A 553 35.84 11.91 35.10
N PRO A 554 36.64 12.16 34.04
CA PRO A 554 37.93 12.86 34.18
C PRO A 554 37.81 14.29 34.71
N GLN A 555 36.79 15.05 34.30
CA GLN A 555 36.57 16.41 34.79
C GLN A 555 36.22 16.43 36.28
N ALA A 556 35.36 15.51 36.72
CA ALA A 556 34.99 15.37 38.13
C ALA A 556 36.20 14.97 39.00
N GLU A 557 37.05 14.06 38.50
CA GLU A 557 38.30 13.67 39.17
C GLU A 557 39.31 14.83 39.22
N ALA A 558 39.50 15.56 38.13
CA ALA A 558 40.35 16.75 38.10
C ALA A 558 39.85 17.83 39.07
N LEU A 559 38.54 18.05 39.15
CA LEU A 559 37.94 19.02 40.08
C LEU A 559 38.13 18.58 41.53
N ARG A 560 37.97 17.29 41.85
CA ARG A 560 38.28 16.73 43.17
C ARG A 560 39.76 16.90 43.51
N GLY A 561 40.65 16.60 42.58
CA GLY A 561 42.09 16.79 42.75
C GLY A 561 42.45 18.24 43.07
N ARG A 562 41.86 19.19 42.33
CA ARG A 562 42.01 20.63 42.61
C ARG A 562 41.45 21.03 43.97
N PHE A 563 40.31 20.48 44.38
CA PHE A 563 39.71 20.76 45.69
C PHE A 563 40.57 20.22 46.84
N VAL A 564 41.08 18.99 46.72
CA VAL A 564 42.00 18.40 47.70
C VAL A 564 43.29 19.23 47.79
N ALA A 565 43.86 19.64 46.66
CA ALA A 565 45.03 20.50 46.64
C ALA A 565 44.77 21.86 47.30
N LEU A 566 43.60 22.46 47.04
CA LEU A 566 43.19 23.72 47.65
C LEU A 566 42.99 23.60 49.17
N ASP A 567 42.34 22.53 49.64
CA ASP A 567 42.17 22.23 51.06
C ASP A 567 43.53 22.00 51.76
N ASP A 568 44.45 21.29 51.10
CA ASP A 568 45.81 21.08 51.60
C ASP A 568 46.61 22.40 51.69
N ASP A 569 46.50 23.27 50.69
CA ASP A 569 47.17 24.58 50.71
C ASP A 569 46.56 25.53 51.76
N LEU A 570 45.24 25.44 52.02
CA LEU A 570 44.55 26.12 53.12
C LEU A 570 45.04 25.62 54.48
N ARG A 571 45.11 24.29 54.70
CA ARG A 571 45.61 23.69 55.94
C ARG A 571 47.08 24.01 56.21
N ARG A 572 47.89 24.16 55.16
CA ARG A 572 49.32 24.50 55.24
C ARG A 572 49.58 26.02 55.30
N GLY A 573 48.54 26.85 55.36
CA GLY A 573 48.65 28.31 55.48
C GLY A 573 49.26 29.01 54.26
N ARG A 574 49.27 28.34 53.09
CA ARG A 574 49.80 28.89 51.84
C ARG A 574 48.78 29.74 51.09
N LEU A 575 47.51 29.61 51.47
CA LEU A 575 46.41 30.48 51.07
C LEU A 575 45.93 31.24 52.30
N LYS A 576 45.88 32.58 52.23
CA LYS A 576 45.16 33.38 53.23
C LYS A 576 43.66 33.16 53.00
N ALA A 577 42.96 32.81 54.08
CA ALA A 577 41.52 32.59 54.09
C ALA A 577 40.74 33.80 53.57
#